data_AF-A0A0H5CQS1-F1
#
_entry.id   AF-A0A0H5CQS1-F1
#
_cell.length_a   1.000
_cell.length_b   1.000
_cell.length_c   1.000
_cell.angle_alpha   90.00
_cell.angle_beta   90.00
_cell.angle_gamma   90.00
#
_symmetry.space_group_name_H-M   'P 1'
#
loop_
_entity.id
_entity.type
_entity.pdbx_description
1 polymer ?
#
loop_
_entity_poly.entity_id
_entity_poly.type
_entity_poly.pdbx_seq_one_letter_code
_entity_poly.pdbx_strand_id
1 'polypeptide(L)'
;MSVPLPVHRPRAVNGAFAGALTGSALAALLLGVSDRDLGYLGLGAAVSALVSVVLAFPMRTGKAWARVALFVSALVGALCAPAVANSTGSALTFAVGGALVLAWAVVVCLLARSDVREYTVLQGMRS
;
A
#
# COMPACT_ATOMS: atom_id res chain seq x y z
N MET A 1 -9.04 -27.24 -28.96
CA MET A 1 -8.04 -26.61 -28.08
C MET A 1 -8.72 -25.52 -27.29
N SER A 2 -9.12 -25.82 -26.04
CA SER A 2 -9.66 -24.82 -25.12
C SER A 2 -8.51 -23.94 -24.64
N VAL A 3 -8.51 -22.67 -25.06
CA VAL A 3 -7.65 -21.64 -24.48
C VAL A 3 -7.98 -21.59 -22.98
N PRO A 4 -7.02 -21.80 -22.07
CA PRO A 4 -7.30 -21.64 -20.65
C PRO A 4 -7.65 -20.17 -20.42
N LEU A 5 -8.90 -19.91 -20.03
CA LEU A 5 -9.36 -18.58 -19.65
C LEU A 5 -8.40 -18.04 -18.58
N PRO A 6 -7.94 -16.78 -18.69
CA PRO A 6 -7.01 -16.22 -17.74
C PRO A 6 -7.65 -16.30 -16.35
N VAL A 7 -6.99 -17.04 -15.44
CA VAL A 7 -7.36 -17.11 -14.03
C VAL A 7 -7.59 -15.69 -13.56
N HIS A 8 -8.86 -15.36 -13.29
CA HIS A 8 -9.29 -14.01 -12.98
C HIS A 8 -8.56 -13.59 -11.70
N ARG A 9 -7.49 -12.81 -11.84
CA ARG A 9 -6.70 -12.38 -10.70
C ARG A 9 -7.61 -11.62 -9.74
N PRO A 10 -7.46 -11.81 -8.41
CA PRO A 10 -8.34 -11.17 -7.46
C PRO A 10 -8.28 -9.65 -7.69
N ARG A 11 -9.43 -9.02 -7.98
CA ARG A 11 -9.53 -7.56 -8.18
C ARG A 11 -8.89 -6.78 -7.02
N ALA A 12 -8.85 -7.39 -5.83
CA ALA A 12 -8.15 -6.89 -4.65
C ALA A 12 -6.64 -6.69 -4.85
N VAL A 13 -5.95 -7.55 -5.61
CA VAL A 13 -4.52 -7.43 -5.90
C VAL A 13 -4.25 -6.21 -6.80
N ASN A 14 -5.10 -6.01 -7.82
CA ASN A 14 -5.00 -4.84 -8.69
C ASN A 14 -5.34 -3.54 -7.92
N GLY A 15 -6.31 -3.60 -7.00
CA GLY A 15 -6.66 -2.46 -6.16
C GLY A 15 -5.56 -2.12 -5.15
N ALA A 16 -4.89 -3.11 -4.56
CA ALA A 16 -3.75 -2.90 -3.67
C ALA A 16 -2.54 -2.35 -4.44
N PHE A 17 -2.31 -2.80 -5.68
CA PHE A 17 -1.32 -2.20 -6.58
C PHE A 17 -1.62 -0.72 -6.87
N ALA A 18 -2.87 -0.41 -7.22
CA ALA A 18 -3.29 0.98 -7.47
C ALA A 18 -3.14 1.82 -6.20
N GLY A 19 -3.62 1.33 -5.04
CA GLY A 19 -3.49 2.02 -3.76
C GLY A 19 -2.05 2.27 -3.33
N ALA A 20 -1.14 1.33 -3.61
CA ALA A 20 0.29 1.49 -3.33
C ALA A 20 0.91 2.60 -4.20
N LEU A 21 0.52 2.69 -5.48
CA LEU A 21 0.96 3.78 -6.36
C LEU A 21 0.40 5.13 -5.90
N THR A 22 -0.91 5.19 -5.60
CA THR A 22 -1.54 6.44 -5.14
C THR A 22 -0.95 6.89 -3.80
N GLY A 23 -0.73 5.98 -2.85
CA GLY A 23 -0.07 6.26 -1.58
C GLY A 23 1.37 6.74 -1.77
N SER A 24 2.11 6.15 -2.70
CA SER A 24 3.47 6.58 -3.00
C SER A 24 3.51 7.98 -3.62
N ALA A 25 2.58 8.30 -4.53
CA ALA A 25 2.46 9.63 -5.13
C ALA A 25 2.07 10.69 -4.09
N LEU A 26 1.14 10.37 -3.19
CA LEU A 26 0.74 11.24 -2.09
C LEU A 26 1.89 11.47 -1.10
N ALA A 27 2.67 10.44 -0.78
CA ALA A 27 3.86 10.58 0.06
C ALA A 27 4.91 11.49 -0.60
N ALA A 28 5.15 11.33 -1.91
CA ALA A 28 6.08 12.20 -2.66
C ALA A 28 5.61 13.66 -2.70
N LEU A 29 4.30 13.91 -2.87
CA LEU A 29 3.72 15.25 -2.81
C LEU A 29 3.90 15.89 -1.42
N LEU A 30 3.60 15.13 -0.37
CA LEU A 30 3.79 15.59 1.01
C LEU A 30 5.26 15.91 1.30
N LEU A 31 6.18 15.04 0.90
CA LEU A 31 7.62 15.27 1.03
C LEU A 31 8.10 16.52 0.26
N GLY A 32 7.53 16.78 -0.92
CA GLY A 32 7.89 17.94 -1.74
C GLY A 32 7.36 19.28 -1.21
N VAL A 33 6.32 19.27 -0.36
CA VAL A 33 5.73 20.48 0.25
C VAL A 33 6.19 20.66 1.71
N SER A 34 6.97 19.72 2.25
CA SER A 34 7.50 19.81 3.61
C SER A 34 8.56 20.90 3.75
N ASP A 35 8.23 21.96 4.50
CA ASP A 35 9.15 23.08 4.81
C ASP A 35 9.99 22.85 6.08
N ARG A 36 9.81 21.74 6.80
CA ARG A 36 10.54 21.39 8.02
C ARG A 36 11.29 20.07 7.89
N ASP A 37 12.30 19.91 8.75
CA ASP A 37 12.99 18.63 8.92
C ASP A 37 11.98 17.51 9.22
N LEU A 38 11.89 16.58 8.27
CA LEU A 38 10.96 15.46 8.26
C LEU A 38 11.27 14.39 9.33
N GLY A 39 12.48 14.43 9.90
CA GLY A 39 12.97 13.45 10.87
C GLY A 39 12.90 12.00 10.38
N TYR A 40 13.05 11.05 11.31
CA TYR A 40 13.00 9.61 10.99
C TYR A 40 11.64 9.15 10.45
N LEU A 41 10.55 9.81 10.85
CA LEU A 41 9.20 9.41 10.46
C LEU A 41 8.90 9.79 9.01
N GLY A 42 9.36 10.95 8.52
CA GLY A 42 9.20 11.28 7.10
C GLY A 42 10.10 10.48 6.17
N LEU A 43 11.29 10.11 6.63
CA LEU A 43 12.13 9.12 5.97
C LEU A 43 11.42 7.75 5.89
N GLY A 44 10.73 7.34 6.96
CA GLY A 44 9.92 6.12 6.97
C GLY A 44 8.79 6.13 5.93
N ALA A 45 8.10 7.26 5.74
CA ALA A 45 7.07 7.39 4.70
C ALA A 45 7.67 7.27 3.28
N ALA A 46 8.83 7.90 3.04
CA ALA A 46 9.54 7.84 1.76
C ALA A 46 10.01 6.42 1.44
N VAL A 47 10.62 5.74 2.42
CA VAL A 47 11.07 4.35 2.31
C VAL A 47 9.89 3.42 2.06
N SER A 48 8.78 3.57 2.79
CA SER A 48 7.57 2.79 2.58
C SER A 48 6.98 2.98 1.18
N ALA A 49 7.00 4.20 0.64
CA ALA A 49 6.58 4.47 -0.72
C ALA A 49 7.49 3.74 -1.74
N LEU A 50 8.81 3.90 -1.62
CA LEU A 50 9.78 3.22 -2.48
C LEU A 50 9.66 1.70 -2.44
N VAL A 51 9.60 1.15 -1.22
CA VAL A 51 9.44 -0.30 -0.99
C VAL A 51 8.15 -0.79 -1.63
N SER A 52 7.05 -0.03 -1.50
CA SER A 52 5.76 -0.42 -2.09
C SER A 52 5.78 -0.37 -3.62
N VAL A 53 6.48 0.58 -4.24
CA VAL A 53 6.69 0.63 -5.70
C VAL A 53 7.51 -0.57 -6.18
N VAL A 54 8.60 -0.90 -5.48
CA VAL A 54 9.46 -2.05 -5.81
C VAL A 54 8.70 -3.36 -5.62
N LEU A 55 7.86 -3.47 -4.59
CA LEU A 55 7.06 -4.65 -4.29
C LEU A 55 5.81 -4.78 -5.17
N ALA A 56 5.36 -3.70 -5.82
CA ALA A 56 4.18 -3.69 -6.67
C ALA A 56 4.32 -4.69 -7.83
N PHE A 57 5.51 -4.80 -8.43
CA PHE A 57 5.80 -5.76 -9.50
C PHE A 57 5.82 -7.22 -9.03
N PRO A 58 6.60 -7.63 -8.00
CA PRO A 58 6.60 -9.00 -7.52
C PRO A 58 5.24 -9.43 -6.94
N MET A 59 4.49 -8.51 -6.33
CA MET A 59 3.10 -8.74 -5.96
C MET A 59 2.24 -9.03 -7.20
N ARG A 60 2.40 -8.23 -8.27
CA ARG A 60 1.76 -8.47 -9.56
C ARG A 60 2.24 -9.77 -10.21
N THR A 61 3.41 -10.32 -9.89
CA THR A 61 3.80 -11.66 -10.37
C THR A 61 3.20 -12.81 -9.56
N GLY A 62 2.46 -12.52 -8.48
CA GLY A 62 1.79 -13.53 -7.65
C GLY A 62 2.63 -14.09 -6.51
N LYS A 63 3.77 -13.46 -6.18
CA LYS A 63 4.65 -13.91 -5.10
C LYS A 63 4.01 -13.63 -3.72
N ALA A 64 3.81 -14.69 -2.93
CA ALA A 64 3.19 -14.58 -1.59
C ALA A 64 3.98 -13.68 -0.63
N TRP A 65 5.32 -13.79 -0.63
CA TRP A 65 6.19 -12.95 0.22
C TRP A 65 6.05 -11.46 -0.10
N ALA A 66 5.75 -11.10 -1.35
CA ALA A 66 5.60 -9.72 -1.76
C ALA A 66 4.32 -9.09 -1.20
N ARG A 67 3.27 -9.88 -0.94
CA ARG A 67 2.06 -9.40 -0.27
C ARG A 67 2.32 -9.02 1.18
N VAL A 68 3.02 -9.89 1.91
CA VAL A 68 3.40 -9.65 3.31
C VAL A 68 4.31 -8.44 3.40
N ALA A 69 5.31 -8.34 2.53
CA ALA A 69 6.21 -7.20 2.50
C ALA A 69 5.47 -5.87 2.19
N LEU A 70 4.49 -5.90 1.28
CA LEU A 70 3.70 -4.72 0.92
C LEU A 70 2.69 -4.35 2.02
N PHE A 71 2.19 -5.35 2.75
CA PHE A 71 1.37 -5.14 3.94
C PHE A 71 2.14 -4.40 5.04
N VAL A 72 3.37 -4.86 5.34
CA VAL A 72 4.24 -4.23 6.32
C VAL A 72 4.64 -2.83 5.88
N SER A 73 5.01 -2.62 4.62
CA SER A 73 5.36 -1.30 4.11
C SER A 73 4.17 -0.33 4.16
N ALA A 74 2.97 -0.81 3.89
CA ALA A 74 1.75 -0.01 3.99
C ALA A 74 1.46 0.44 5.43
N LEU A 75 1.64 -0.44 6.41
CA LEU A 75 1.48 -0.09 7.82
C LEU A 75 2.49 0.96 8.26
N VAL A 76 3.76 0.79 7.87
CA VAL A 76 4.81 1.78 8.16
C VAL A 76 4.47 3.12 7.48
N GLY A 77 4.00 3.11 6.24
CA GLY A 77 3.56 4.31 5.53
C GLY A 77 2.39 5.01 6.21
N ALA A 78 1.41 4.26 6.73
CA ALA A 78 0.27 4.79 7.46
C ALA A 78 0.68 5.42 8.81
N LEU A 79 1.64 4.82 9.52
CA LEU A 79 2.16 5.36 10.79
C LEU A 79 2.99 6.63 10.59
N CYS A 80 3.73 6.70 9.47
CA CYS A 80 4.61 7.81 9.15
C CYS A 80 3.87 9.00 8.51
N ALA A 81 2.70 8.79 7.88
CA ALA A 81 1.94 9.82 7.18
C ALA A 81 1.51 11.02 8.07
N PRO A 82 1.01 10.84 9.32
CA PRO A 82 0.67 11.96 10.20
C PRO A 82 1.88 12.80 10.60
N ALA A 83 3.03 12.16 10.79
CA ALA A 83 4.26 12.86 11.17
C ALA A 83 4.78 13.74 10.03
N VAL A 84 4.68 13.26 8.78
CA VAL A 84 4.97 14.08 7.59
C VAL A 84 3.99 15.23 7.46
N ALA A 85 2.69 14.99 7.61
CA ALA A 85 1.68 16.04 7.52
C ALA A 85 1.87 17.14 8.58
N ASN A 86 2.35 16.76 9.78
CA ASN A 86 2.62 17.70 10.87
C ASN A 86 3.94 18.48 10.71
N SER A 87 4.77 18.12 9.72
CA SER A 87 5.97 18.90 9.35
C SER A 87 5.61 20.21 8.62
N THR A 88 4.34 20.39 8.26
CA THR A 88 3.83 21.54 7.51
C THR A 88 2.72 22.26 8.26
N GLY A 89 2.75 23.60 8.23
CA GLY A 89 1.78 24.44 8.95
C GLY A 89 0.43 24.66 8.25
N SER A 90 0.18 24.01 7.11
CA SER A 90 -1.01 24.29 6.27
C SER A 90 -2.12 23.27 6.47
N ALA A 91 -3.38 23.73 6.53
CA ALA A 91 -4.55 22.85 6.68
C ALA A 91 -4.68 21.81 5.53
N LEU A 92 -4.18 22.13 4.33
CA LEU A 92 -4.14 21.22 3.18
C LEU A 92 -3.26 20.00 3.45
N THR A 93 -2.14 20.14 4.17
CA THR A 93 -1.23 19.02 4.43
C THR A 93 -1.80 17.98 5.39
N PHE A 94 -2.68 18.37 6.31
CA PHE A 94 -3.48 17.42 7.10
C PHE A 94 -4.45 16.62 6.24
N ALA A 95 -5.09 17.26 5.25
CA ALA A 95 -5.98 16.57 4.32
C ALA A 95 -5.20 15.57 3.44
N VAL A 96 -4.03 15.95 2.93
CA VAL A 96 -3.17 15.05 2.13
C VAL A 96 -2.59 13.93 3.00
N GLY A 97 -2.21 14.21 4.25
CA GLY A 97 -1.79 13.21 5.23
C GLY A 97 -2.88 12.20 5.55
N GLY A 98 -4.11 12.67 5.78
CA GLY A 98 -5.28 11.80 5.98
C GLY A 98 -5.59 10.96 4.74
N ALA A 99 -5.51 11.55 3.55
CA ALA A 99 -5.67 10.81 2.29
C ALA A 99 -4.59 9.74 2.11
N LEU A 100 -3.35 10.02 2.52
CA LEU A 100 -2.25 9.06 2.50
C LEU A 100 -2.50 7.90 3.47
N VAL A 101 -2.96 8.16 4.69
CA VAL A 101 -3.36 7.12 5.65
C VAL A 101 -4.49 6.26 5.08
N LEU A 102 -5.51 6.87 4.49
CA LEU A 102 -6.61 6.15 3.85
C LEU A 102 -6.14 5.28 2.69
N ALA A 103 -5.23 5.78 1.84
CA ALA A 103 -4.66 5.01 0.74
C ALA A 103 -3.97 3.74 1.26
N TRP A 104 -3.14 3.86 2.30
CA TRP A 104 -2.49 2.70 2.92
C TRP A 104 -3.47 1.75 3.61
N ALA A 105 -4.49 2.28 4.30
CA ALA A 105 -5.53 1.46 4.92
C ALA A 105 -6.33 0.65 3.87
N VAL A 106 -6.61 1.24 2.71
CA VAL A 106 -7.24 0.53 1.58
C VAL A 106 -6.35 -0.60 1.08
N VAL A 107 -5.05 -0.35 0.91
CA VAL A 107 -4.08 -1.39 0.50
C VAL A 107 -4.08 -2.56 1.48
N VAL A 108 -4.00 -2.27 2.78
CA VAL A 108 -4.04 -3.26 3.87
C VAL A 108 -5.34 -4.07 3.83
N CYS A 109 -6.49 -3.41 3.72
CA CYS A 109 -7.80 -4.07 3.63
C CYS A 109 -7.92 -4.98 2.41
N LEU A 110 -7.43 -4.54 1.25
CA LEU A 110 -7.48 -5.33 0.03
C LEU A 110 -6.57 -6.55 0.09
N LEU A 111 -5.37 -6.40 0.66
CA LEU A 111 -4.46 -7.51 0.91
C LEU A 111 -5.06 -8.52 1.89
N ALA A 112 -5.57 -8.06 3.04
CA ALA A 112 -6.22 -8.92 4.04
C ALA A 112 -7.42 -9.67 3.42
N ARG A 113 -8.26 -8.99 2.63
CA ARG A 113 -9.38 -9.62 1.93
C ARG A 113 -8.91 -10.67 0.92
N SER A 114 -7.77 -10.45 0.25
CA SER A 114 -7.22 -11.43 -0.70
C SER A 114 -6.72 -12.69 0.00
N ASP A 115 -6.08 -12.55 1.17
CA ASP A 115 -5.55 -13.68 1.92
C ASP A 115 -6.66 -14.51 2.58
N VAL A 116 -7.70 -13.87 3.13
CA VAL A 116 -8.88 -14.58 3.66
C VAL A 116 -9.56 -15.42 2.58
N ARG A 117 -9.66 -14.89 1.36
CA ARG A 117 -10.29 -15.60 0.24
C ARG A 117 -9.46 -16.79 -0.24
N GLU A 118 -8.14 -16.71 -0.17
CA GLU A 118 -7.25 -17.82 -0.51
C GLU A 118 -7.32 -18.92 0.56
N TYR A 119 -7.40 -18.53 1.84
CA TYR A 119 -7.54 -19.47 2.96
C TYR A 119 -8.86 -20.26 2.92
N THR A 120 -9.99 -19.59 2.66
CA THR A 120 -11.31 -20.26 2.60
C THR A 120 -11.42 -21.24 1.45
N VAL A 121 -10.83 -20.92 0.28
CA VAL A 121 -10.76 -21.83 -0.87
C VAL A 121 -9.91 -23.06 -0.54
N LEU A 122 -8.76 -22.88 0.13
CA LEU A 122 -7.90 -24.00 0.53
C LEU A 122 -8.57 -24.91 1.56
N GLN A 123 -9.35 -24.37 2.50
CA GLN A 123 -10.12 -25.19 3.44
C GLN A 123 -11.23 -25.98 2.75
N GLY A 124 -11.98 -25.38 1.82
CA GLY A 124 -13.05 -26.07 1.11
C GLY A 124 -12.59 -27.21 0.18
N MET A 125 -11.31 -27.22 -0.24
CA MET A 125 -10.73 -28.34 -0.99
C MET A 125 -10.25 -29.50 -0.10
N ARG A 126 -10.17 -29.30 1.23
CA ARG A 126 -9.70 -30.31 2.19
C ARG A 126 -10.85 -31.02 2.94
N SER A 127 -12.08 -30.55 2.79
CA SER A 127 -13.32 -31.14 3.32
C SER A 127 -14.02 -32.01 2.29
#